data_AF-A0A7C9PE66-F1
#
_entry.id   AF-A0A7C9PE66-F1
#
_cell.length_a   1.000
_cell.length_b   1.000
_cell.length_c   1.000
_cell.angle_alpha   90.00
_cell.angle_beta   90.00
_cell.angle_gamma   90.00
#
_symmetry.space_group_name_H-M   'P 1'
#
loop_
_entity.id
_entity.type
_entity.pdbx_description
1 polymer ?
#
loop_
_entity_poly.entity_id
_entity_poly.type
_entity_poly.pdbx_seq_one_letter_code
_entity_poly.pdbx_strand_id
1 'polypeptide(L)'
;MPLADEDLKSLTPAQQQAEADRLFELAGRVARQQADRYAGLPENGVPAAMAAGDIEYLATRLALAEGQLQAERLDLVWMAPGQAPNPREVMRRLQAICRHRSGLFDAVVTAAVTHPGVPPERLAQALLACRPDLAPYPLEDVTSLVKASLNGGRDGFEAVLRTRKSSDRKVAGGFSWVKPD
;
A
#
# COMPACT_ATOMS: atom_id res chain seq x y z
N MET A 1 -23.62 -24.96 -10.75
CA MET A 1 -22.58 -25.46 -11.67
C MET A 1 -21.74 -24.28 -12.10
N PRO A 2 -20.43 -24.25 -11.80
CA PRO A 2 -19.54 -23.25 -12.42
C PRO A 2 -19.54 -23.47 -13.95
N LEU A 3 -19.53 -22.38 -14.71
CA LEU A 3 -19.37 -22.40 -16.17
C LEU A 3 -18.00 -23.02 -16.52
N ALA A 4 -17.93 -23.75 -17.64
CA ALA A 4 -16.69 -24.36 -18.08
C ALA A 4 -15.66 -23.27 -18.44
N ASP A 5 -14.37 -23.57 -18.26
CA ASP A 5 -13.25 -22.65 -18.46
C ASP A 5 -13.14 -22.12 -19.92
N GLU A 6 -13.82 -22.77 -20.86
CA GLU A 6 -13.97 -22.31 -22.24
C GLU A 6 -15.02 -21.20 -22.41
N ASP A 7 -16.08 -21.20 -21.59
CA ASP A 7 -17.17 -20.20 -21.68
C ASP A 7 -16.70 -18.83 -21.14
N LEU A 8 -15.81 -18.81 -20.15
CA LEU A 8 -15.26 -17.56 -19.57
C LEU A 8 -14.38 -16.77 -20.54
N LYS A 9 -13.74 -17.44 -21.51
CA LYS A 9 -12.88 -16.79 -22.51
C LYS A 9 -13.67 -16.05 -23.60
N SER A 10 -14.96 -16.36 -23.75
CA SER A 10 -15.86 -15.70 -24.71
C SER A 10 -16.46 -14.39 -24.18
N LEU A 11 -16.29 -14.11 -22.88
CA LEU A 11 -16.88 -12.94 -22.22
C LEU A 11 -16.02 -11.69 -22.41
N THR A 12 -16.67 -10.54 -22.57
CA THR A 12 -15.99 -9.24 -22.55
C THR A 12 -15.39 -8.98 -21.16
N PRO A 13 -14.34 -8.14 -21.03
CA PRO A 13 -13.73 -7.84 -19.73
C PRO A 13 -14.73 -7.33 -18.67
N ALA A 14 -15.75 -6.58 -19.09
CA ALA A 14 -16.81 -6.12 -18.21
C ALA A 14 -17.71 -7.27 -17.70
N GLN A 15 -17.98 -8.27 -18.54
CA GLN A 15 -18.73 -9.46 -18.15
C GLN A 15 -17.91 -10.41 -17.27
N GLN A 16 -16.60 -10.51 -17.52
CA GLN A 16 -15.69 -11.25 -16.65
C GLN A 16 -15.63 -10.63 -15.25
N GLN A 17 -15.57 -9.29 -15.15
CA GLN A 17 -15.62 -8.59 -13.87
C GLN A 17 -16.97 -8.78 -13.16
N ALA A 18 -18.09 -8.66 -13.88
CA ALA A 18 -19.43 -8.84 -13.30
C ALA A 18 -19.69 -10.27 -12.82
N GLU A 19 -19.19 -11.27 -13.54
CA GLU A 19 -19.28 -12.67 -13.12
C GLU A 19 -18.36 -12.96 -11.92
N ALA A 20 -17.17 -12.37 -11.86
CA ALA A 20 -16.30 -12.45 -10.70
C ALA A 20 -16.96 -11.84 -9.44
N ASP A 21 -17.57 -10.66 -9.57
CA ASP A 21 -18.29 -9.99 -8.48
C ASP A 21 -19.49 -10.84 -8.00
N ARG A 22 -20.25 -11.43 -8.95
CA ARG A 22 -21.37 -12.32 -8.65
C ARG A 22 -20.93 -13.60 -7.93
N LEU A 23 -19.84 -14.23 -8.38
CA LEU A 23 -19.28 -15.42 -7.74
C LEU A 23 -18.76 -15.09 -6.34
N PHE A 24 -18.15 -13.93 -6.15
CA PHE A 24 -17.72 -13.45 -4.83
C PHE A 24 -18.90 -13.22 -3.89
N GLU A 25 -19.98 -12.59 -4.35
CA GLU A 25 -21.21 -12.44 -3.56
C GLU A 25 -21.84 -13.78 -3.22
N LEU A 26 -21.93 -14.70 -4.18
CA LEU A 26 -22.48 -16.04 -3.98
C LEU A 26 -21.68 -16.82 -2.93
N ALA A 27 -20.35 -16.84 -3.07
CA ALA A 27 -19.44 -17.43 -2.11
C ALA A 27 -19.60 -16.79 -0.72
N GLY A 28 -19.74 -15.46 -0.65
CA GLY A 28 -19.98 -14.74 0.59
C GLY A 28 -21.34 -15.08 1.25
N ARG A 29 -22.38 -15.42 0.49
CA ARG A 29 -23.66 -15.91 1.05
C ARG A 29 -23.57 -17.34 1.53
N VAL A 30 -22.97 -18.24 0.75
CA VAL A 30 -22.78 -19.65 1.13
C VAL A 30 -21.90 -19.75 2.37
N ALA A 31 -20.82 -18.98 2.41
CA ALA A 31 -19.94 -18.90 3.58
C ALA A 31 -20.65 -18.38 4.83
N ARG A 32 -21.58 -17.42 4.72
CA ARG A 32 -22.39 -16.94 5.84
C ARG A 32 -23.38 -18.02 6.33
N GLN A 33 -24.07 -18.68 5.40
CA GLN A 33 -25.04 -19.73 5.73
C GLN A 33 -24.36 -20.97 6.34
N GLN A 34 -23.11 -21.25 5.96
CA GLN A 34 -22.32 -22.35 6.49
C GLN A 34 -21.54 -21.98 7.76
N ALA A 35 -21.18 -20.70 7.93
CA ALA A 35 -20.55 -20.21 9.15
C ALA A 35 -21.43 -20.47 10.37
N ASP A 36 -22.75 -20.36 10.27
CA ASP A 36 -23.67 -20.67 11.38
C ASP A 36 -23.61 -22.13 11.84
N ARG A 37 -23.32 -23.08 10.93
CA ARG A 37 -23.26 -24.52 11.23
C ARG A 37 -21.98 -24.91 11.99
N TYR A 38 -20.89 -24.20 11.77
CA TYR A 38 -19.60 -24.42 12.41
C TYR A 38 -19.15 -23.22 13.27
N ALA A 39 -20.08 -22.31 13.59
CA ALA A 39 -19.83 -21.10 14.36
C ALA A 39 -19.35 -21.44 15.77
N GLY A 40 -18.33 -20.73 16.24
CA GLY A 40 -17.80 -20.88 17.59
C GLY A 40 -16.90 -22.10 17.81
N LEU A 41 -16.64 -22.90 16.77
CA LEU A 41 -15.65 -23.97 16.83
C LEU A 41 -14.23 -23.42 16.58
N PRO A 42 -13.19 -24.01 17.22
CA PRO A 42 -11.80 -23.63 16.98
C PRO A 42 -11.44 -23.79 15.50
N GLU A 43 -10.54 -22.92 15.02
CA GLU A 43 -10.09 -22.88 13.61
C GLU A 43 -11.23 -22.71 12.59
N ASN A 44 -12.32 -22.05 13.00
CA ASN A 44 -13.55 -21.91 12.21
C ASN A 44 -14.13 -23.29 11.81
N GLY A 45 -14.03 -24.30 12.67
CA GLY A 45 -14.65 -25.62 12.48
C GLY A 45 -14.12 -26.47 11.32
N VAL A 46 -12.98 -26.12 10.72
CA VAL A 46 -12.34 -26.94 9.68
C VAL A 46 -12.08 -28.38 10.14
N PRO A 47 -11.54 -28.64 11.36
CA PRO A 47 -11.35 -30.01 11.84
C PRO A 47 -12.67 -30.79 12.00
N ALA A 48 -13.73 -30.11 12.45
CA ALA A 48 -15.05 -30.71 12.61
C ALA A 48 -15.70 -31.05 11.26
N ALA A 49 -15.57 -30.17 10.27
CA ALA A 49 -16.05 -30.42 8.91
C ALA A 49 -15.26 -31.54 8.21
N MET A 50 -13.95 -31.66 8.44
CA MET A 50 -13.15 -32.80 7.96
C MET A 50 -13.62 -34.12 8.58
N ALA A 51 -13.86 -34.15 9.88
CA ALA A 51 -14.36 -35.35 10.57
C ALA A 51 -15.77 -35.74 10.12
N ALA A 52 -16.62 -34.76 9.80
CA ALA A 52 -17.97 -34.97 9.30
C ALA A 52 -18.03 -35.30 7.80
N GLY A 53 -16.92 -35.20 7.07
CA GLY A 53 -16.91 -35.36 5.61
C GLY A 53 -17.72 -34.29 4.87
N ASP A 54 -17.83 -33.08 5.44
CA ASP A 54 -18.59 -31.97 4.86
C ASP A 54 -17.78 -31.29 3.74
N ILE A 55 -17.77 -31.92 2.57
CA ILE A 55 -17.01 -31.48 1.39
C ILE A 55 -17.45 -30.09 0.92
N GLU A 56 -18.74 -29.76 1.04
CA GLU A 56 -19.28 -28.47 0.59
C GLU A 56 -18.74 -27.31 1.43
N TYR A 57 -18.62 -27.51 2.74
CA TYR A 57 -17.99 -26.55 3.64
C TYR A 57 -16.50 -26.36 3.31
N LEU A 58 -15.77 -27.46 3.18
CA LEU A 58 -14.33 -27.45 2.94
C LEU A 58 -14.00 -26.81 1.57
N ALA A 59 -14.77 -27.11 0.53
CA ALA A 59 -14.61 -26.50 -0.79
C ALA A 59 -14.88 -24.99 -0.77
N THR A 60 -15.92 -24.53 -0.05
CA THR A 60 -16.22 -23.10 0.11
C THR A 60 -15.09 -22.38 0.85
N ARG A 61 -14.55 -22.99 1.91
CA ARG A 61 -13.41 -22.47 2.66
C ARG A 61 -12.14 -22.37 1.81
N LEU A 62 -11.87 -23.40 1.00
CA LEU A 62 -10.74 -23.39 0.07
C LEU A 62 -10.88 -22.26 -0.96
N ALA A 63 -12.04 -22.13 -1.61
CA ALA A 63 -12.29 -21.06 -2.58
C ALA A 63 -12.15 -19.65 -1.98
N LEU A 64 -12.58 -19.45 -0.73
CA LEU A 64 -12.36 -18.18 -0.03
C LEU A 64 -10.88 -17.93 0.26
N ALA A 65 -10.15 -18.95 0.72
CA ALA A 65 -8.71 -18.83 0.98
C ALA A 65 -7.93 -18.56 -0.31
N GLU A 66 -8.27 -19.22 -1.41
CA GLU A 66 -7.72 -18.96 -2.74
C GLU A 66 -8.04 -17.54 -3.22
N GLY A 67 -9.27 -17.07 -3.02
CA GLY A 67 -9.67 -15.69 -3.32
C GLY A 67 -8.88 -14.66 -2.50
N GLN A 68 -8.65 -14.93 -1.21
CA GLN A 68 -7.81 -14.09 -0.35
C GLN A 68 -6.36 -14.08 -0.83
N LEU A 69 -5.78 -15.25 -1.09
CA LEU A 69 -4.42 -15.37 -1.59
C LEU A 69 -4.24 -14.66 -2.93
N GLN A 70 -5.22 -14.77 -3.83
CA GLN A 70 -5.20 -14.07 -5.12
C GLN A 70 -5.34 -12.55 -4.95
N ALA A 71 -6.17 -12.09 -4.02
CA ALA A 71 -6.29 -10.67 -3.68
C ALA A 71 -4.99 -10.12 -3.09
N GLU A 72 -4.35 -10.84 -2.16
CA GLU A 72 -3.03 -10.48 -1.61
C GLU A 72 -1.96 -10.46 -2.69
N ARG A 73 -1.96 -11.46 -3.58
CA ARG A 73 -1.02 -11.52 -4.70
C ARG A 73 -1.21 -10.34 -5.65
N LEU A 74 -2.45 -9.98 -6.00
CA LEU A 74 -2.76 -8.79 -6.79
C LEU A 74 -2.38 -7.49 -6.06
N ASP A 75 -2.57 -7.43 -4.74
CA ASP A 75 -2.09 -6.33 -3.90
C ASP A 75 -0.58 -6.35 -3.68
N LEU A 76 0.19 -7.30 -4.24
CA LEU A 76 1.65 -7.30 -4.30
C LEU A 76 2.19 -7.16 -5.74
N VAL A 77 1.34 -7.30 -6.76
CA VAL A 77 1.72 -7.15 -8.19
C VAL A 77 2.37 -5.79 -8.45
N TRP A 78 1.97 -4.73 -7.73
CA TRP A 78 2.58 -3.40 -7.85
C TRP A 78 4.03 -3.32 -7.37
N MET A 79 4.50 -4.29 -6.56
CA MET A 79 5.90 -4.37 -6.15
C MET A 79 6.77 -5.13 -7.16
N ALA A 80 6.15 -5.75 -8.18
CA ALA A 80 6.89 -6.44 -9.22
C ALA A 80 7.69 -5.45 -10.09
N PRO A 81 8.93 -5.76 -10.49
CA PRO A 81 9.71 -4.90 -11.38
C PRO A 81 8.96 -4.62 -12.68
N GLY A 82 8.94 -3.35 -13.12
CA GLY A 82 8.34 -2.95 -14.40
C GLY A 82 6.83 -2.77 -14.41
N GLN A 83 6.13 -3.00 -13.28
CA GLN A 83 4.71 -2.69 -13.17
C GLN A 83 4.48 -1.23 -12.81
N ALA A 84 3.62 -0.55 -13.59
CA ALA A 84 3.21 0.81 -13.27
C ALA A 84 2.18 0.77 -12.14
N PRO A 85 2.41 1.47 -11.00
CA PRO A 85 1.47 1.39 -9.90
C PRO A 85 0.18 2.16 -10.23
N ASN A 86 -0.97 1.59 -9.89
CA ASN A 86 -2.27 2.25 -10.07
C ASN A 86 -2.33 3.52 -9.20
N PRO A 87 -2.54 4.73 -9.77
CA PRO A 87 -2.53 5.98 -9.00
C PRO A 87 -3.49 6.01 -7.81
N ARG A 88 -4.66 5.37 -7.91
CA ARG A 88 -5.64 5.32 -6.82
C ARG A 88 -5.14 4.47 -5.65
N GLU A 89 -4.40 3.41 -5.93
CA GLU A 89 -3.85 2.53 -4.91
C GLU A 89 -2.59 3.09 -4.26
N VAL A 90 -1.75 3.80 -5.02
CA VAL A 90 -0.55 4.48 -4.50
C VAL A 90 -0.90 5.37 -3.31
N MET A 91 -1.92 6.21 -3.46
CA MET A 91 -2.30 7.13 -2.38
C MET A 91 -2.81 6.37 -1.14
N ARG A 92 -3.63 5.33 -1.33
CA ARG A 92 -4.12 4.49 -0.22
C ARG A 92 -2.96 3.82 0.53
N ARG A 93 -1.97 3.31 -0.20
CA ARG A 93 -0.78 2.65 0.38
C ARG A 93 0.12 3.65 1.10
N LEU A 94 0.35 4.83 0.52
CA LEU A 94 1.10 5.90 1.16
C LEU A 94 0.44 6.37 2.47
N GLN A 95 -0.89 6.53 2.49
CA GLN A 95 -1.62 6.81 3.72
C GLN A 95 -1.44 5.72 4.77
N ALA A 96 -1.48 4.44 4.35
CA ALA A 96 -1.23 3.32 5.26
C ALA A 96 0.20 3.36 5.82
N ILE A 97 1.22 3.54 4.98
CA ILE A 97 2.63 3.66 5.41
C ILE A 97 2.78 4.79 6.43
N CYS A 98 2.26 5.97 6.10
CA CYS A 98 2.35 7.16 6.94
C CYS A 98 1.67 7.00 8.31
N ARG A 99 0.59 6.20 8.39
CA ARG A 99 -0.10 5.89 9.65
C ARG A 99 0.64 4.87 10.51
N HIS A 100 1.25 3.85 9.90
CA HIS A 100 1.89 2.75 10.63
C HIS A 100 3.36 3.01 10.98
N ARG A 101 4.01 3.96 10.30
CA ARG A 101 5.40 4.36 10.56
C ARG A 101 5.43 5.67 11.33
N SER A 102 5.67 5.63 12.64
CA SER A 102 5.77 6.84 13.48
C SER A 102 7.01 7.69 13.13
N GLY A 103 8.14 7.05 12.88
CA GLY A 103 9.38 7.72 12.45
C GLY A 103 9.23 8.37 11.09
N LEU A 104 9.61 9.65 10.97
CA LEU A 104 9.56 10.36 9.69
C LEU A 104 10.51 9.73 8.66
N PHE A 105 11.76 9.44 9.06
CA PHE A 105 12.71 8.73 8.20
C PHE A 105 12.15 7.40 7.72
N ASP A 106 11.61 6.58 8.64
CA ASP A 106 11.06 5.25 8.31
C ASP A 106 9.89 5.36 7.33
N ALA A 107 9.02 6.35 7.50
CA ALA A 107 7.91 6.59 6.58
C ALA A 107 8.39 7.01 5.19
N VAL A 108 9.32 7.98 5.12
CA VAL A 108 9.87 8.50 3.86
C VAL A 108 10.63 7.42 3.09
N VAL A 109 11.53 6.70 3.76
CA VAL A 109 12.33 5.65 3.11
C VAL A 109 11.42 4.51 2.67
N THR A 110 10.47 4.06 3.51
CA THR A 110 9.51 3.00 3.14
C THR A 110 8.70 3.41 1.92
N ALA A 111 8.15 4.63 1.91
CA ALA A 111 7.40 5.15 0.78
C ALA A 111 8.23 5.15 -0.51
N ALA A 112 9.51 5.52 -0.43
CA ALA A 112 10.41 5.58 -1.57
C ALA A 112 10.80 4.19 -2.09
N VAL A 113 11.14 3.24 -1.22
CA VAL A 113 11.50 1.89 -1.66
C VAL A 113 10.31 1.08 -2.16
N THR A 114 9.11 1.32 -1.63
CA THR A 114 7.93 0.59 -2.10
C THR A 114 7.36 1.16 -3.39
N HIS A 115 7.61 2.43 -3.71
CA HIS A 115 7.08 3.09 -4.92
C HIS A 115 8.18 3.52 -5.90
N PRO A 116 9.04 2.61 -6.40
CA PRO A 116 10.21 2.97 -7.21
C PRO A 116 9.83 3.59 -8.57
N GLY A 117 8.61 3.34 -9.07
CA GLY A 117 8.10 3.92 -10.32
C GLY A 117 7.48 5.32 -10.17
N VAL A 118 7.40 5.87 -8.95
CA VAL A 118 6.82 7.19 -8.71
C VAL A 118 7.93 8.25 -8.71
N PRO A 119 7.81 9.33 -9.52
CA PRO A 119 8.78 10.42 -9.49
C PRO A 119 8.93 11.01 -8.07
N PRO A 120 10.16 11.35 -7.62
CA PRO A 120 10.40 11.86 -6.27
C PRO A 120 9.54 13.07 -5.89
N GLU A 121 9.27 13.96 -6.84
CA GLU A 121 8.48 15.17 -6.65
C GLU A 121 7.00 14.82 -6.39
N ARG A 122 6.44 13.82 -7.09
CA ARG A 122 5.08 13.34 -6.83
C ARG A 122 4.98 12.59 -5.51
N LEU A 123 6.01 11.82 -5.17
CA LEU A 123 6.07 11.14 -3.89
C LEU A 123 6.12 12.15 -2.74
N ALA A 124 6.90 13.23 -2.89
CA ALA A 124 6.98 14.32 -1.92
C ALA A 124 5.63 15.04 -1.73
N GLN A 125 4.88 15.32 -2.80
CA GLN A 125 3.52 15.86 -2.71
C GLN A 125 2.58 14.95 -1.92
N ALA A 126 2.62 13.64 -2.20
CA ALA A 126 1.80 12.67 -1.50
C ALA A 126 2.18 12.54 -0.01
N LEU A 127 3.47 12.57 0.29
CA LEU A 127 3.98 12.59 1.67
C LEU A 127 3.48 13.82 2.43
N LEU A 128 3.56 15.02 1.84
CA LEU A 128 3.02 16.26 2.44
C LEU A 128 1.52 16.15 2.75
N ALA A 129 0.73 15.51 1.88
CA ALA A 129 -0.69 15.30 2.12
C ALA A 129 -0.99 14.28 3.23
N CYS A 130 -0.09 13.32 3.47
CA CYS A 130 -0.28 12.24 4.44
C CYS A 130 0.37 12.51 5.81
N ARG A 131 1.33 13.45 5.88
CA ARG A 131 2.20 13.65 7.04
C ARG A 131 2.21 15.12 7.46
N PRO A 132 1.48 15.50 8.52
CA PRO A 132 1.40 16.89 8.97
C PRO A 132 2.73 17.41 9.54
N ASP A 133 3.61 16.53 10.01
CA ASP A 133 4.97 16.86 10.46
C ASP A 133 5.87 17.35 9.32
N LEU A 134 5.49 17.12 8.05
CA LEU A 134 6.17 17.68 6.89
C LEU A 134 5.65 19.07 6.49
N ALA A 135 4.55 19.55 7.08
CA ALA A 135 3.95 20.84 6.73
C ALA A 135 4.89 22.06 6.79
N PRO A 136 5.90 22.12 7.69
CA PRO A 136 6.87 23.22 7.70
C PRO A 136 7.82 23.24 6.50
N TYR A 137 7.96 22.13 5.77
CA TYR A 137 8.94 21.98 4.71
C TYR A 137 8.31 22.25 3.33
N PRO A 138 8.93 23.06 2.48
CA PRO A 138 8.48 23.23 1.10
C PRO A 138 8.66 21.93 0.31
N LEU A 139 7.95 21.81 -0.81
CA LEU A 139 7.98 20.61 -1.65
C LEU A 139 9.39 20.21 -2.10
N GLU A 140 10.24 21.19 -2.42
CA GLU A 140 11.63 20.97 -2.84
C GLU A 140 12.47 20.30 -1.74
N ASP A 141 12.18 20.60 -0.47
CA ASP A 141 12.88 20.05 0.69
C ASP A 141 12.46 18.62 0.92
N VAL A 142 11.16 18.35 0.86
CA VAL A 142 10.63 16.99 0.97
C VAL A 142 11.14 16.12 -0.18
N THR A 143 11.25 16.68 -1.39
CA THR A 143 11.86 16.00 -2.53
C THR A 143 13.34 15.67 -2.28
N SER A 144 14.08 16.60 -1.69
CA SER A 144 15.48 16.40 -1.30
C SER A 144 15.63 15.35 -0.20
N LEU A 145 14.72 15.32 0.78
CA LEU A 145 14.66 14.31 1.84
C LEU A 145 14.41 12.92 1.27
N VAL A 146 13.50 12.77 0.31
CA VAL A 146 13.25 11.51 -0.40
C VAL A 146 14.54 11.04 -1.09
N LYS A 147 15.18 11.89 -1.90
CA LYS A 147 16.43 11.55 -2.60
C LYS A 147 17.57 11.20 -1.65
N ALA A 148 17.72 11.97 -0.56
CA ALA A 148 18.74 11.76 0.45
C ALA A 148 18.53 10.45 1.23
N SER A 149 17.27 10.07 1.50
CA SER A 149 16.97 8.80 2.17
C SER A 149 17.36 7.57 1.35
N LEU A 150 17.26 7.65 0.02
CA LEU A 150 17.66 6.56 -0.89
C LEU A 150 19.18 6.46 -1.08
N ASN A 151 19.86 7.60 -1.18
CA ASN A 151 21.30 7.62 -1.51
C ASN A 151 22.22 7.61 -0.29
N GLY A 152 21.80 8.25 0.80
CA GLY A 152 22.60 8.44 2.02
C GLY A 152 21.96 7.83 3.27
N GLY A 153 20.87 7.08 3.12
CA GLY A 153 20.15 6.49 4.23
C GLY A 153 19.73 7.52 5.27
N ARG A 154 19.86 7.15 6.54
CA ARG A 154 19.49 8.02 7.67
C ARG A 154 20.40 9.23 7.81
N ASP A 155 21.70 9.06 7.58
CA ASP A 155 22.66 10.15 7.72
C ASP A 155 22.47 11.24 6.67
N GLY A 156 22.20 10.85 5.42
CA GLY A 156 21.83 11.78 4.35
C GLY A 156 20.54 12.53 4.66
N PHE A 157 19.54 11.82 5.16
CA PHE A 157 18.27 12.41 5.58
C PHE A 157 18.44 13.46 6.69
N GLU A 158 19.18 13.12 7.75
CA GLU A 158 19.48 14.02 8.87
C GLU A 158 20.34 15.22 8.44
N ALA A 159 21.26 15.03 7.50
CA ALA A 159 22.05 16.12 6.94
C ALA A 159 21.16 17.18 6.26
N VAL A 160 20.18 16.75 5.46
CA VAL A 160 19.21 17.67 4.82
C VAL A 160 18.43 18.44 5.89
N LEU A 161 17.87 17.77 6.90
CA LEU A 161 17.16 18.45 7.99
C LEU A 161 18.03 19.46 8.73
N ARG A 162 19.30 19.13 8.98
CA ARG A 162 20.26 20.02 9.65
C ARG A 162 20.57 21.26 8.81
N THR A 163 20.82 21.09 7.52
CA THR A 163 21.11 22.22 6.61
C THR A 163 19.94 23.20 6.55
N ARG A 164 18.69 22.71 6.57
CA ARG A 164 17.49 23.57 6.59
C ARG A 164 17.32 24.33 7.90
N LYS A 165 17.52 23.65 9.03
CA LYS A 165 17.53 24.33 10.35
C LYS A 165 18.61 25.42 10.46
N SER A 166 19.70 25.29 9.71
CA SER A 166 20.76 26.30 9.62
C SER A 166 20.48 27.40 8.59
N SER A 167 19.72 27.13 7.51
CA SER A 167 19.38 28.14 6.50
C SER A 167 18.38 29.17 7.01
N ASP A 168 17.39 28.76 7.83
CA ASP A 168 16.46 29.70 8.47
C ASP A 168 17.16 30.69 9.39
N ARG A 169 18.28 30.28 10.01
CA ARG A 169 19.09 31.16 10.86
C ARG A 169 19.95 32.16 10.09
N LYS A 170 20.26 31.90 8.82
CA LYS A 170 21.15 32.78 8.02
C LYS A 170 20.42 33.96 7.37
N VAL A 171 19.10 33.89 7.17
CA VAL A 171 18.34 35.01 6.58
C VAL A 171 18.17 36.18 7.57
N ALA A 172 18.29 35.94 8.87
CA ALA A 172 18.22 36.99 9.90
C ALA A 172 19.58 37.67 10.22
N GLY A 173 20.66 37.33 9.50
CA GLY A 173 22.02 37.80 9.80
C GLY A 173 22.84 38.02 8.54
N GLY A 174 22.35 38.83 7.61
CA GLY A 174 23.12 39.34 6.48
C GLY A 174 24.28 40.19 6.98
N PHE A 175 25.46 39.57 7.13
CA PHE A 175 26.71 40.26 7.40
C PHE A 175 27.09 41.16 6.22
N SER A 176 26.88 42.47 6.40
CA SER A 176 27.50 43.53 5.60
C SER A 176 28.97 43.67 6.04
N TRP A 177 29.90 43.10 5.27
CA TRP A 177 31.31 43.48 5.29
C TRP A 177 31.63 44.18 3.98
N VAL A 178 31.13 45.41 3.83
CA VAL A 178 31.67 46.36 2.86
C VAL A 178 32.35 47.45 3.68
N LYS A 179 33.69 47.46 3.66
CA LYS A 179 34.47 48.67 3.96
C LYS A 179 34.71 49.39 2.63
N PRO A 180 34.20 50.60 2.43
CA PRO A 180 34.76 51.50 1.43
C PRO A 180 35.92 52.29 2.06
N ASP A 181 37.06 52.23 1.38
CA ASP A 181 38.17 53.18 1.53
C ASP A 181 37.79 54.57 0.99
#